data_AF-A0A8W8JNK9-F1
#
_entry.id   AF-A0A8W8JNK9-F1
#
_cell.length_a   1.000
_cell.length_b   1.000
_cell.length_c   1.000
_cell.angle_alpha   90.00
_cell.angle_beta   90.00
_cell.angle_gamma   90.00
#
_symmetry.space_group_name_H-M   'P 1'
#
loop_
_entity.id
_entity.type
_entity.pdbx_description
1 polymer ?
#
loop_
_entity_poly.entity_id
_entity_poly.type
_entity_poly.pdbx_seq_one_letter_code
_entity_poly.pdbx_strand_id
1 'polypeptide(L)'
;MELIFCLACGYSTDAVSWNKAAERMDCQSIKQNCSGLNPQQHVFQYHCVVNGWMNATLEVCAFNRSILGYCTEFNTRGAMIQDHYATDCTNHEPPCPSNYNSAEAYKYPTCYNLARQTRLISQDNSTSSTARLVGNTAMVFASIIFGVFL
;
A
#
# COMPACT_ATOMS: atom_id res chain seq x y z
N MET A 1 -8.39 19.23 -2.93
CA MET A 1 -8.71 17.97 -2.22
C MET A 1 -7.37 17.33 -1.94
N GLU A 2 -6.77 17.69 -0.81
CA GLU A 2 -5.48 17.12 -0.42
C GLU A 2 -5.66 15.60 -0.26
N LEU A 3 -4.70 14.84 -0.78
CA LEU A 3 -4.51 13.41 -0.54
C LEU A 3 -4.05 13.20 0.92
N ILE A 4 -4.83 13.66 1.91
CA ILE A 4 -4.39 13.88 3.30
C ILE A 4 -3.90 12.59 3.98
N PHE A 5 -4.22 11.42 3.43
CA PHE A 5 -3.85 10.17 4.06
C PHE A 5 -3.34 9.20 3.01
N CYS A 6 -2.02 9.18 2.78
CA CYS A 6 -1.32 8.07 2.13
C CYS A 6 -0.09 7.77 2.98
N LEU A 7 -0.33 7.45 4.24
CA LEU A 7 0.72 6.93 5.11
C LEU A 7 0.81 5.41 4.93
N ALA A 8 2.02 4.86 5.09
CA ALA A 8 2.15 3.43 5.21
C ALA A 8 1.41 2.97 6.46
N CYS A 9 0.65 1.88 6.36
CA CYS A 9 -0.04 1.37 7.53
C CYS A 9 0.96 1.00 8.62
N GLY A 10 0.65 1.40 9.86
CA GLY A 10 1.20 0.70 11.03
C GLY A 10 0.80 -0.78 10.90
N TYR A 11 1.75 -1.66 10.59
CA TYR A 11 1.48 -3.07 10.30
C TYR A 11 0.79 -3.72 11.49
N SER A 12 -0.53 -3.83 11.41
CA SER A 12 -1.33 -4.29 12.53
C SER A 12 -2.57 -4.95 11.96
N THR A 13 -2.44 -6.24 11.64
CA THR A 13 -3.57 -7.11 11.30
C THR A 13 -4.38 -7.46 12.57
N ASP A 14 -4.10 -6.79 13.69
CA ASP A 14 -4.89 -6.84 14.91
C ASP A 14 -5.96 -5.74 14.93
N ALA A 15 -7.15 -6.12 15.38
CA ALA A 15 -8.30 -5.22 15.44
C ALA A 15 -8.07 -4.01 16.37
N VAL A 16 -7.23 -4.15 17.41
CA VAL A 16 -7.01 -3.09 18.40
C VAL A 16 -6.27 -1.92 17.79
N SER A 17 -5.16 -2.17 17.10
CA SER A 17 -4.37 -1.14 16.44
C SER A 17 -5.10 -0.59 15.22
N TRP A 18 -5.85 -1.43 14.49
CA TRP A 18 -6.76 -0.94 13.44
C TRP A 18 -7.78 0.06 14.00
N ASN A 19 -8.45 -0.27 15.12
CA ASN A 19 -9.43 0.61 15.75
C ASN A 19 -8.79 1.92 16.22
N LYS A 20 -7.61 1.86 16.87
CA LYS A 20 -6.87 3.07 17.28
C LYS A 20 -6.50 3.96 16.09
N ALA A 21 -6.09 3.37 14.98
CA ALA A 21 -5.78 4.12 13.76
C ALA A 21 -7.04 4.73 13.15
N ALA A 22 -8.14 3.98 13.12
CA ALA A 22 -9.45 4.46 12.66
C ALA A 22 -9.96 5.64 13.49
N GLU A 23 -9.86 5.55 14.83
CA GLU A 23 -10.21 6.63 15.76
C GLU A 23 -9.35 7.87 15.56
N ARG A 24 -8.04 7.70 15.37
CA ARG A 24 -7.10 8.80 15.11
C ARG A 24 -7.39 9.51 13.78
N MET A 25 -7.79 8.76 12.77
CA MET A 25 -8.08 9.28 11.43
C MET A 25 -9.47 9.94 11.35
N ASP A 26 -10.39 9.51 12.21
CA ASP A 26 -11.74 10.07 12.37
C ASP A 26 -12.45 10.31 11.03
N CYS A 27 -12.35 9.34 10.12
CA CYS A 27 -12.85 9.50 8.75
C CYS A 27 -14.35 9.83 8.69
N GLN A 28 -15.12 9.46 9.72
CA GLN A 28 -16.54 9.72 9.83
C GLN A 28 -16.87 11.21 10.06
N SER A 29 -15.92 12.01 10.58
CA SER A 29 -16.12 13.46 10.74
C SER A 29 -15.91 14.26 9.46
N ILE A 30 -15.39 13.63 8.41
CA ILE A 30 -15.21 14.24 7.09
C ILE A 30 -16.59 14.56 6.51
N LYS A 31 -16.92 15.84 6.48
CA LYS A 31 -18.18 16.33 5.91
C LYS A 31 -18.21 16.09 4.41
N GLN A 32 -19.17 15.27 3.97
CA GLN A 32 -19.46 15.06 2.58
C GLN A 32 -20.58 15.99 2.13
N ASN A 33 -20.34 16.77 1.07
CA ASN A 33 -21.39 17.57 0.44
C ASN A 33 -21.92 16.84 -0.81
N CYS A 34 -22.46 15.64 -0.60
CA CYS A 34 -23.06 14.85 -1.66
C CYS A 34 -24.58 15.08 -1.68
N SER A 35 -25.04 15.95 -2.56
CA SER A 35 -26.48 16.20 -2.74
C SER A 35 -27.18 14.92 -3.23
N GLY A 36 -28.24 14.49 -2.54
CA GLY A 36 -29.11 13.39 -2.99
C GLY A 36 -28.62 11.96 -2.71
N LEU A 37 -27.48 11.79 -2.02
CA LEU A 37 -27.04 10.46 -1.57
C LEU A 37 -27.58 10.16 -0.15
N ASN A 38 -27.94 8.91 0.09
CA ASN A 38 -28.28 8.47 1.45
C ASN A 38 -27.03 8.60 2.33
N PRO A 39 -27.06 9.44 3.39
CA PRO A 39 -25.91 9.68 4.26
C PRO A 39 -25.39 8.40 4.92
N GLN A 40 -26.21 7.35 5.02
CA GLN A 40 -25.83 6.08 5.64
C GLN A 40 -25.04 5.15 4.69
N GLN A 41 -25.16 5.33 3.38
CA GLN A 41 -24.51 4.46 2.38
C GLN A 41 -23.20 5.04 1.82
N HIS A 42 -22.95 6.31 2.11
CA HIS A 42 -21.84 7.08 1.59
C HIS A 42 -21.11 7.72 2.77
N VAL A 43 -20.52 6.89 3.63
CA VAL A 43 -19.72 7.36 4.77
C VAL A 43 -18.27 7.06 4.50
N PHE A 44 -17.39 8.04 4.72
CA PHE A 44 -15.96 7.81 4.73
C PHE A 44 -15.62 6.90 5.91
N GLN A 45 -15.01 5.76 5.61
CA GLN A 45 -14.47 4.84 6.61
C GLN A 45 -12.94 4.85 6.53
N TYR A 46 -12.31 4.50 7.64
CA TYR A 46 -10.89 4.26 7.68
C TYR A 46 -10.58 2.97 6.91
N HIS A 47 -9.57 3.04 6.05
CA HIS A 47 -9.00 1.88 5.38
C HIS A 47 -7.49 1.89 5.57
N CYS A 48 -6.95 0.72 5.89
CA CYS A 48 -5.56 0.41 5.67
C CYS A 48 -5.55 -0.75 4.67
N VAL A 49 -5.10 -0.50 3.44
CA VAL A 49 -5.21 -1.48 2.33
C VAL A 49 -3.96 -1.43 1.45
N VAL A 50 -3.79 -2.44 0.60
CA VAL A 50 -2.68 -2.46 -0.37
C VAL A 50 -2.92 -1.44 -1.49
N ASN A 51 -1.86 -1.00 -2.16
CA ASN A 51 -1.99 -0.24 -3.40
C ASN A 51 -2.21 -1.17 -4.61
N GLY A 52 -2.60 -0.62 -5.76
CA GLY A 52 -2.79 -1.42 -6.98
C GLY A 52 -1.53 -2.00 -7.62
N TRP A 53 -0.34 -1.76 -7.04
CA TRP A 53 0.90 -2.44 -7.41
C TRP A 53 1.25 -3.59 -6.46
N MET A 54 0.42 -3.83 -5.45
CA MET A 54 0.62 -4.85 -4.44
C MET A 54 2.03 -4.77 -3.82
N ASN A 55 2.55 -3.58 -3.56
CA ASN A 55 3.92 -3.41 -3.03
C ASN A 55 4.04 -2.38 -1.89
N ALA A 56 2.93 -1.72 -1.57
CA ALA A 56 2.82 -0.84 -0.43
C ALA A 56 1.42 -0.94 0.17
N THR A 57 1.31 -0.47 1.41
CA THR A 57 0.04 -0.29 2.10
C THR A 57 -0.23 1.20 2.29
N LEU A 58 -1.50 1.58 2.31
CA LEU A 58 -1.96 2.96 2.38
C LEU A 58 -3.07 3.07 3.43
N GLU A 59 -2.88 3.96 4.41
CA GLU A 59 -3.92 4.46 5.30
C GLU A 59 -4.68 5.58 4.60
N VAL A 60 -5.98 5.41 4.34
CA VAL A 60 -6.85 6.35 3.63
C VAL A 60 -8.21 6.50 4.33
N CYS A 61 -8.83 7.66 4.20
CA CYS A 61 -10.28 7.80 4.39
C CYS A 61 -10.96 7.66 3.03
N ALA A 62 -11.77 6.62 2.85
CA ALA A 62 -12.44 6.36 1.58
C ALA A 62 -13.86 5.82 1.78
N PHE A 63 -14.67 5.84 0.73
CA PHE A 63 -15.97 5.17 0.76
C PHE A 63 -15.77 3.68 0.91
N ASN A 64 -16.56 3.08 1.80
CA ASN A 64 -16.62 1.63 1.88
C ASN A 64 -17.28 1.04 0.64
N ARG A 65 -16.75 -0.11 0.22
CA ARG A 65 -17.28 -0.93 -0.88
C ARG A 65 -17.46 -2.36 -0.40
N SER A 66 -18.37 -3.06 -1.08
CA SER A 66 -18.42 -4.52 -1.03
C SER A 66 -17.32 -5.06 -1.94
N ILE A 67 -16.43 -5.88 -1.39
CA ILE A 67 -15.31 -6.51 -2.09
C ILE A 67 -15.66 -7.98 -2.32
N LEU A 68 -15.37 -8.50 -3.51
CA LEU A 68 -15.92 -9.75 -4.03
C LEU A 68 -14.88 -10.86 -4.10
N GLY A 69 -14.40 -11.34 -2.95
CA GLY A 69 -13.46 -12.46 -2.89
C GLY A 69 -12.01 -12.12 -3.27
N TYR A 70 -11.69 -10.85 -3.40
CA TYR A 70 -10.33 -10.37 -3.69
C TYR A 70 -9.75 -9.58 -2.53
N CYS A 71 -8.43 -9.39 -2.52
CA CYS A 71 -7.81 -8.39 -1.65
C CYS A 71 -8.38 -7.00 -1.96
N THR A 72 -8.59 -6.20 -0.92
CA THR A 72 -9.00 -4.80 -1.10
C THR A 72 -7.79 -3.96 -1.45
N GLU A 73 -7.88 -3.16 -2.51
CA GLU A 73 -6.87 -2.14 -2.83
C GLU A 73 -7.42 -0.73 -2.75
N PHE A 74 -6.52 0.22 -2.53
CA PHE A 74 -6.74 1.61 -2.87
C PHE A 74 -6.08 1.91 -4.22
N ASN A 75 -6.92 2.18 -5.22
CA ASN A 75 -6.47 2.64 -6.52
C ASN A 75 -6.11 4.12 -6.42
N THR A 76 -4.80 4.40 -6.32
CA THR A 76 -4.28 5.77 -6.19
C THR A 76 -4.61 6.65 -7.40
N ARG A 77 -4.76 6.09 -8.61
CA ARG A 77 -5.17 6.84 -9.81
C ARG A 77 -6.64 7.20 -9.79
N GLY A 78 -7.48 6.25 -9.37
CA GLY A 78 -8.94 6.43 -9.26
C GLY A 78 -9.38 7.09 -7.94
N ALA A 79 -8.47 7.25 -6.99
CA ALA A 79 -8.73 7.68 -5.61
C ALA A 79 -9.89 6.91 -4.95
N MET A 80 -9.95 5.59 -5.16
CA MET A 80 -11.07 4.78 -4.70
C MET A 80 -10.65 3.39 -4.21
N ILE A 81 -11.46 2.85 -3.30
CA ILE A 81 -11.39 1.46 -2.84
C ILE A 81 -12.01 0.55 -3.90
N GLN A 82 -11.33 -0.54 -4.23
CA GLN A 82 -11.82 -1.55 -5.18
C GLN A 82 -11.20 -2.92 -4.93
N ASP A 83 -11.67 -3.92 -5.67
CA ASP A 83 -11.07 -5.25 -5.75
C ASP A 83 -9.69 -5.19 -6.42
N HIS A 84 -8.71 -5.86 -5.82
CA HIS A 84 -7.45 -6.19 -6.50
C HIS A 84 -7.62 -7.51 -7.26
N TYR A 85 -8.17 -7.44 -8.48
CA TYR A 85 -8.56 -8.64 -9.26
C TYR A 85 -7.44 -9.64 -9.55
N ALA A 86 -6.16 -9.26 -9.41
CA ALA A 86 -5.04 -10.19 -9.54
C ALA A 86 -4.74 -10.98 -8.26
N THR A 87 -5.49 -10.77 -7.17
CA THR A 87 -5.25 -11.44 -5.88
C THR A 87 -6.55 -11.88 -5.24
N ASP A 88 -6.98 -13.08 -5.60
CA ASP A 88 -8.08 -13.81 -4.97
C ASP A 88 -7.66 -14.22 -3.54
N CYS A 89 -8.44 -13.81 -2.54
CA CYS A 89 -8.17 -14.15 -1.14
C CYS A 89 -9.03 -15.30 -0.60
N THR A 90 -9.94 -15.86 -1.40
CA THR A 90 -10.80 -16.98 -1.00
C THR A 90 -10.05 -18.29 -0.88
N ASN A 91 -8.88 -18.40 -1.53
CA ASN A 91 -8.03 -19.59 -1.54
C ASN A 91 -6.82 -19.48 -0.58
N HIS A 92 -6.82 -18.49 0.31
CA HIS A 92 -5.75 -18.24 1.27
C HIS A 92 -6.18 -18.63 2.69
N GLU A 93 -5.23 -18.74 3.64
CA GLU A 93 -5.54 -19.04 5.05
C GLU A 93 -5.21 -17.82 5.94
N PRO A 94 -6.17 -17.28 6.72
CA PRO A 94 -7.60 -17.59 6.64
C PRO A 94 -8.23 -17.08 5.33
N PRO A 95 -9.23 -17.78 4.78
CA PRO A 95 -9.87 -17.35 3.55
C PRO A 95 -10.75 -16.14 3.81
N CYS A 96 -10.74 -15.20 2.87
CA CYS A 96 -11.76 -14.15 2.88
C CYS A 96 -13.11 -14.70 2.38
N PRO A 97 -14.24 -14.16 2.85
CA PRO A 97 -15.55 -14.50 2.31
C PRO A 97 -15.69 -14.06 0.85
N SER A 98 -16.66 -14.65 0.14
CA SER A 98 -17.00 -14.26 -1.24
C SER A 98 -17.47 -12.81 -1.35
N ASN A 99 -17.97 -12.22 -0.26
CA ASN A 99 -18.17 -10.79 -0.14
C ASN A 99 -17.81 -10.27 1.26
N TYR A 100 -17.16 -9.12 1.35
CA TYR A 100 -16.91 -8.46 2.63
C TYR A 100 -16.89 -6.95 2.48
N ASN A 101 -17.10 -6.23 3.59
CA ASN A 101 -16.95 -4.78 3.61
C ASN A 101 -15.45 -4.44 3.60
N SER A 102 -15.01 -3.65 2.61
CA SER A 102 -13.63 -3.16 2.49
C SER A 102 -12.98 -2.56 3.75
N ALA A 103 -13.74 -2.03 4.71
CA ALA A 103 -13.21 -1.55 5.99
C ALA A 103 -12.69 -2.71 6.87
N GLU A 104 -13.15 -3.93 6.60
CA GLU A 104 -12.74 -5.15 7.30
C GLU A 104 -11.56 -5.86 6.64
N ALA A 105 -10.95 -5.26 5.61
CA ALA A 105 -9.83 -5.86 4.87
C ALA A 105 -8.64 -6.24 5.77
N TYR A 106 -8.46 -5.58 6.92
CA TYR A 106 -7.41 -5.88 7.90
C TYR A 106 -7.51 -7.29 8.49
N LYS A 107 -8.69 -7.91 8.45
CA LYS A 107 -8.93 -9.28 8.90
C LYS A 107 -8.25 -10.33 8.01
N TYR A 108 -7.76 -9.95 6.84
CA TYR A 108 -7.14 -10.85 5.84
C TYR A 108 -5.63 -10.56 5.71
N PRO A 109 -4.80 -11.01 6.68
CA PRO A 109 -3.37 -10.71 6.75
C PRO A 109 -2.59 -11.14 5.49
N THR A 110 -3.09 -12.15 4.76
CA THR A 110 -2.45 -12.69 3.55
C THR A 110 -2.26 -11.63 2.47
N CYS A 111 -3.21 -10.72 2.29
CA CYS A 111 -3.10 -9.62 1.33
C CYS A 111 -1.89 -8.71 1.64
N TYR A 112 -1.66 -8.42 2.92
CA TYR A 112 -0.53 -7.59 3.35
C TYR A 112 0.79 -8.34 3.26
N ASN A 113 0.78 -9.64 3.54
CA ASN A 113 1.96 -10.50 3.41
C ASN A 113 2.43 -10.58 1.96
N LEU A 114 1.50 -10.74 1.01
CA LEU A 114 1.78 -10.71 -0.42
C LEU A 114 2.39 -9.36 -0.83
N ALA A 115 1.83 -8.25 -0.36
CA ALA A 115 2.40 -6.93 -0.66
C ALA A 115 3.83 -6.74 -0.12
N ARG A 116 4.10 -7.26 1.08
CA ARG A 116 5.45 -7.28 1.65
C ARG A 116 6.41 -8.11 0.80
N GLN A 117 6.00 -9.28 0.32
CA GLN A 117 6.83 -10.13 -0.54
C GLN A 117 7.17 -9.43 -1.86
N THR A 118 6.17 -8.86 -2.54
CA THR A 118 6.40 -8.09 -3.78
C THR A 118 7.36 -6.93 -3.57
N ARG A 119 7.25 -6.22 -2.44
CA ARG A 119 8.19 -5.15 -2.07
C ARG A 119 9.61 -5.65 -1.95
N LEU A 120 9.83 -6.78 -1.26
CA LEU A 120 11.17 -7.37 -1.10
C LEU A 120 11.76 -7.79 -2.46
N ILE A 121 10.97 -8.44 -3.31
CA ILE A 121 11.39 -8.84 -4.67
C ILE A 121 11.77 -7.62 -5.50
N SER A 122 11.00 -6.53 -5.40
CA SER A 122 11.29 -5.28 -6.12
C SER A 122 12.61 -4.65 -5.64
N GLN A 123 12.92 -4.73 -4.35
CA GLN A 123 14.18 -4.23 -3.78
C GLN A 123 15.40 -5.07 -4.18
N ASP A 124 15.27 -6.40 -4.20
CA ASP A 124 16.35 -7.30 -4.64
C ASP A 124 16.72 -7.08 -6.12
N ASN A 125 15.71 -6.95 -6.98
CA ASN A 125 15.92 -6.64 -8.41
C ASN A 125 16.61 -5.28 -8.62
N SER A 126 16.35 -4.31 -7.74
CA SER A 126 17.00 -3.00 -7.76
C SER A 126 18.48 -3.07 -7.36
N THR A 127 18.80 -3.94 -6.40
CA THR A 127 20.16 -4.12 -5.85
C THR A 127 21.05 -4.98 -6.77
N SER A 128 20.47 -5.96 -7.47
CA SER A 128 21.17 -6.75 -8.49
C SER A 128 21.58 -5.89 -9.71
N SER A 129 20.79 -4.85 -10.01
CA SER A 129 21.06 -3.91 -11.11
C SER A 129 22.20 -2.93 -10.79
N THR A 130 22.38 -2.54 -9.52
CA THR A 130 23.51 -1.71 -9.09
C THR A 130 24.81 -2.51 -8.94
N ALA A 131 24.74 -3.79 -8.55
CA ALA A 131 25.91 -4.68 -8.51
C ALA A 131 26.53 -4.92 -9.91
N ARG A 132 25.72 -4.87 -10.98
CA ARG A 132 26.23 -4.97 -12.37
C ARG A 132 26.89 -3.69 -12.88
N LEU A 133 26.66 -2.53 -12.25
CA LEU A 133 27.30 -1.26 -12.65
C LEU A 133 28.65 -1.02 -11.95
N VAL A 134 28.93 -1.71 -10.83
CA VAL A 134 30.21 -1.59 -10.09
C VAL A 134 31.27 -2.56 -10.64
N GLY A 135 30.89 -3.55 -11.45
CA GLY A 135 31.79 -4.52 -12.06
C GLY A 135 32.26 -4.17 -13.47
N ASN A 136 32.68 -2.93 -13.75
CA ASN A 136 33.47 -2.59 -14.96
C ASN A 136 34.03 -1.16 -14.99
N THR A 137 34.70 -0.71 -13.91
CA THR A 137 35.69 0.35 -14.06
C THR A 137 36.99 -0.07 -13.38
N ALA A 138 37.86 -0.72 -14.16
CA ALA A 138 39.28 -0.67 -13.90
C ALA A 138 39.71 0.81 -14.00
N MET A 139 39.59 1.54 -12.89
CA MET A 139 40.19 2.86 -12.74
C MET A 139 41.70 2.67 -12.67
N VAL A 140 42.33 2.63 -13.85
CA VAL A 140 43.76 2.86 -14.00
C VAL A 140 43.99 4.35 -13.74
N PHE A 141 44.19 4.72 -12.48
CA PHE A 141 44.77 6.01 -12.15
C PHE A 141 46.27 5.94 -12.43
N ALA A 142 46.66 6.26 -13.66
CA ALA A 142 48.04 6.60 -13.96
C ALA A 142 48.32 7.98 -13.33
N SER A 143 48.94 7.98 -12.17
CA SER A 143 49.38 9.19 -11.46
C SER A 143 50.41 9.94 -12.29
N ILE A 144 50.02 11.05 -12.92
CA ILE A 144 50.96 12.01 -13.51
C ILE A 144 51.53 12.85 -12.35
N ILE A 145 52.72 12.50 -11.90
CA ILE A 145 53.52 13.34 -11.00
C ILE A 145 54.16 14.43 -11.87
N PHE A 146 53.57 15.63 -11.89
CA PHE A 146 54.30 16.85 -12.26
C PHE A 146 54.74 17.53 -10.97
N GLY A 147 56.05 17.57 -10.72
CA GLY A 147 56.62 18.20 -9.54
C GLY A 147 58.14 18.28 -9.57
N VAL A 148 58.65 19.32 -10.25
CA VAL A 148 59.75 20.18 -9.81
C VAL A 148 61.10 19.52 -9.47
N PHE A 149 62.08 19.66 -10.37
CA PHE A 149 63.47 19.90 -9.97
C PHE A 149 64.03 21.04 -10.82
N LEU A 150 64.54 22.05 -10.11
CA LEU A 150 65.52 23.05 -10.58
C LEU A 150 66.78 22.36 -11.12
#